data_AF-B5GQ50-F1
#
_entry.id   AF-B5GQ50-F1
#
_cell.length_a   1.000
_cell.length_b   1.000
_cell.length_c   1.000
_cell.angle_alpha   90.00
_cell.angle_beta   90.00
_cell.angle_gamma   90.00
#
_symmetry.space_group_name_H-M   'P 1'
#
loop_
_entity.id
_entity.type
_entity.pdbx_description
1 polymer ?
#
loop_
_entity_poly.entity_id
_entity_poly.type
_entity_poly.pdbx_seq_one_letter_code
_entity_poly.pdbx_strand_id
1 'polypeptide(L)' 'MIVLNPGTPVLQGAAPPPEDQTKGEAVRFEIMRLDDVDGTAVDSTVVDAASVNRIVQQAAATGQRVYIRPVEPTAL' A
#
# COMPACT_ATOMS: atom_id res chain seq x y z
N MET A 1 5.93 30.91 50.77
CA MET A 1 6.49 30.57 49.45
C MET A 1 7.63 29.60 49.73
N ILE A 2 7.57 28.31 49.38
CA ILE A 2 7.17 27.64 48.13
C ILE A 2 6.37 26.37 48.47
N VAL A 3 5.41 26.04 47.61
CA VAL A 3 4.49 24.90 47.67
C VAL A 3 5.24 23.59 47.41
N LEU A 4 5.08 22.58 48.27
CA LEU A 4 5.51 21.21 47.99
C LEU A 4 4.39 20.48 47.26
N ASN A 5 4.52 20.28 45.96
CA ASN A 5 3.76 19.28 45.23
C ASN A 5 4.68 18.08 44.97
N PRO A 6 4.43 16.90 45.57
CA PRO A 6 5.13 15.69 45.16
C PRO A 6 4.61 15.31 43.78
N GLY A 7 5.36 15.65 42.74
CA GLY A 7 5.10 15.16 41.39
C GLY A 7 5.12 13.63 41.42
N THR A 8 3.96 13.02 41.27
CA THR A 8 3.86 11.66 40.76
C THR A 8 4.51 11.65 39.39
N PRO A 9 5.54 10.82 39.13
CA PRO A 9 5.91 10.54 37.76
C PRO A 9 4.70 9.81 37.17
N VAL A 10 3.96 10.51 36.30
CA VAL A 10 3.00 9.85 35.44
C VAL A 10 3.77 8.75 34.72
N LEU A 11 3.38 7.50 34.95
CA LEU A 11 3.83 6.39 34.13
C LEU A 11 3.33 6.72 32.74
N GLN A 12 4.24 7.28 31.94
CA GLN A 12 4.04 7.59 30.55
C GLN A 12 3.51 6.32 29.93
N GLY A 13 2.22 6.33 29.58
CA GLY A 13 1.61 5.25 28.85
C GLY A 13 2.52 5.00 27.66
N ALA A 14 3.17 3.84 27.66
CA ALA A 14 3.81 3.34 26.48
C ALA A 14 2.70 3.29 25.44
N ALA A 15 2.68 4.28 24.55
CA ALA A 15 2.01 4.12 23.29
C ALA A 15 2.53 2.79 22.71
N PRO A 16 1.66 1.91 22.19
CA PRO A 16 2.16 0.78 21.42
C PRO A 16 3.12 1.36 20.36
N PRO A 17 4.23 0.67 20.06
CA PRO A 17 5.15 1.14 19.02
C PRO A 17 4.32 1.46 17.78
N PRO A 18 4.62 2.50 16.98
CA PRO A 18 4.26 2.42 15.59
C PRO A 18 5.02 1.21 15.03
N GLU A 19 4.30 0.11 15.03
CA GLU A 19 4.60 -1.14 14.38
C GLU A 19 4.90 -0.84 12.92
N ASP A 20 5.77 -1.66 12.36
CA ASP A 20 6.07 -1.66 10.94
C ASP A 20 7.02 -0.54 10.48
N GLN A 21 8.30 -0.79 10.74
CA GLN A 21 9.34 -0.40 9.81
C GLN A 21 9.09 -1.13 8.47
N THR A 22 8.11 -0.67 7.69
CA THR A 22 7.89 -1.14 6.30
C THR A 22 8.97 -0.54 5.43
N LYS A 23 10.23 -0.88 5.73
CA LYS A 23 11.29 -0.93 4.72
C LYS A 23 11.29 -2.31 4.08
N GLY A 24 10.13 -2.97 3.99
CA GLY A 24 9.85 -3.81 2.86
C GLY A 24 9.78 -2.86 1.68
N GLU A 25 10.72 -2.98 0.75
CA GLU A 25 10.70 -2.28 -0.53
C GLU A 25 9.28 -2.03 -0.99
N ALA A 26 8.91 -0.76 -1.24
CA ALA A 26 7.53 -0.38 -1.54
C ALA A 26 6.98 -1.35 -2.60
N VAL A 27 6.06 -2.24 -2.19
CA VAL A 27 5.62 -3.33 -3.05
C VAL A 27 4.79 -2.72 -4.16
N ARG A 28 5.33 -2.80 -5.37
CA ARG A 28 4.74 -2.26 -6.59
C ARG A 28 4.13 -3.39 -7.41
N PHE A 29 3.04 -3.07 -8.09
CA PHE A 29 2.32 -3.98 -8.94
C PHE A 29 2.24 -3.41 -10.34
N GLU A 30 2.48 -4.26 -11.33
CA GLU A 30 2.13 -3.95 -12.71
C GLU A 30 0.71 -4.44 -12.96
N ILE A 31 -0.11 -3.53 -13.49
CA ILE A 31 -1.46 -3.80 -13.95
C ILE A 31 -1.45 -3.67 -15.46
N MET A 32 -1.70 -4.78 -16.14
CA MET A 32 -1.85 -4.84 -17.59
C MET A 32 -3.34 -4.86 -17.93
N ARG A 33 -3.78 -3.92 -18.77
CA ARG A 33 -5.12 -3.99 -19.37
C ARG A 33 -5.08 -4.95 -20.54
N LEU A 34 -6.07 -5.82 -20.61
CA LEU A 34 -6.17 -6.83 -21.65
C LEU A 34 -7.35 -6.51 -22.57
N ASP A 35 -7.19 -6.80 -23.85
CA ASP A 35 -8.29 -6.83 -24.81
C ASP A 35 -9.26 -7.97 -24.45
N ASP A 36 -10.57 -7.73 -24.61
CA ASP A 36 -11.60 -8.72 -24.25
C ASP A 36 -11.73 -9.85 -25.29
N VAL A 37 -11.33 -9.60 -26.55
CA VAL A 37 -11.46 -10.52 -27.68
C VAL A 37 -10.35 -11.56 -27.67
N ASP A 38 -9.10 -11.12 -27.59
CA ASP A 38 -7.92 -12.00 -27.73
C ASP A 38 -7.02 -12.09 -26.48
N GLY A 39 -7.31 -11.29 -25.45
CA GLY A 39 -6.54 -11.28 -24.19
C GLY A 39 -5.16 -10.63 -24.33
N THR A 40 -4.87 -9.95 -25.43
CA THR A 40 -3.58 -9.27 -25.63
C THR A 40 -3.45 -8.06 -24.72
N ALA A 41 -2.21 -7.75 -24.32
CA ALA A 41 -1.93 -6.59 -23.50
C ALA A 41 -2.04 -5.31 -24.33
N VAL A 42 -3.00 -4.45 -23.99
CA VAL A 42 -3.20 -3.17 -24.68
C VAL A 42 -2.43 -2.03 -24.02
N ASP A 43 -2.23 -2.11 -22.71
CA ASP A 43 -1.57 -1.09 -21.90
C ASP A 43 -1.04 -1.70 -20.59
N SER A 44 0.02 -1.13 -20.01
CA SER A 44 0.50 -1.50 -18.68
C SER A 44 0.90 -0.29 -17.84
N THR A 45 0.65 -0.40 -16.54
CA THR A 45 0.99 0.64 -15.57
C THR A 45 1.51 0.04 -14.28
N VAL A 46 2.51 0.67 -13.68
CA VAL A 46 3.07 0.25 -12.39
C VAL A 46 2.54 1.17 -11.30
N VAL A 47 1.93 0.58 -10.28
CA VAL A 47 1.26 1.30 -9.19
C VAL A 47 1.66 0.72 -7.83
N ASP A 48 1.54 1.54 -6.80
CA ASP A 48 1.69 1.09 -5.41
C ASP A 48 0.52 0.22 -4.97
N ALA A 49 0.75 -0.63 -3.97
CA ALA A 49 -0.25 -1.52 -3.39
C ALA A 49 -1.56 -0.81 -2.99
N ALA A 50 -1.47 0.41 -2.45
CA ALA A 50 -2.64 1.19 -2.03
C ALA A 50 -3.59 1.54 -3.20
N SER A 51 -3.05 1.67 -4.41
CA SER A 51 -3.82 2.06 -5.60
C SER A 51 -4.50 0.89 -6.30
N VAL A 52 -4.04 -0.35 -6.06
CA VAL A 52 -4.53 -1.56 -6.75
C VAL A 52 -6.04 -1.74 -6.57
N ASN A 53 -6.56 -1.62 -5.35
CA ASN A 53 -7.98 -1.80 -5.07
C ASN A 53 -8.87 -0.87 -5.90
N ARG A 54 -8.48 0.42 -6.01
CA ARG A 54 -9.23 1.40 -6.78
C ARG A 54 -9.29 1.03 -8.26
N ILE A 55 -8.16 0.58 -8.81
CA ILE A 55 -8.06 0.22 -10.23
C ILE A 55 -8.88 -1.03 -10.54
N VAL A 56 -8.84 -2.04 -9.67
CA VAL A 56 -9.67 -3.25 -9.80
C VAL A 56 -11.16 -2.90 -9.80
N GLN A 57 -11.61 -2.02 -8.90
CA GLN A 57 -13.00 -1.60 -8.86
C GLN A 57 -13.43 -0.84 -10.12
N GLN A 58 -12.57 0.06 -10.64
CA GLN A 58 -12.84 0.77 -11.88
C GLN A 58 -12.92 -0.19 -13.09
N ALA A 59 -12.02 -1.18 -13.14
CA ALA A 59 -12.04 -2.20 -14.17
C ALA A 59 -13.32 -3.04 -14.10
N ALA A 60 -13.70 -3.50 -12.90
CA ALA A 60 -14.93 -4.24 -12.68
C ALA A 60 -16.20 -3.45 -13.05
N ALA A 61 -16.23 -2.14 -12.76
CA ALA A 61 -17.36 -1.27 -13.09
C ALA A 61 -17.56 -1.08 -14.60
N THR A 62 -16.50 -1.24 -15.40
CA THR A 62 -16.54 -1.05 -16.86
C THR A 62 -16.49 -2.37 -17.63
N GLY A 63 -16.34 -3.50 -16.95
CA GLY A 63 -16.12 -4.81 -17.59
C GLY A 63 -14.73 -4.97 -18.19
N GLN A 64 -13.77 -4.10 -17.84
CA GLN A 64 -12.41 -4.18 -18.35
C GLN A 64 -11.66 -5.36 -17.75
N ARG A 65 -11.03 -6.19 -18.60
CA ARG A 65 -10.10 -7.22 -18.15
C ARG A 65 -8.75 -6.62 -17.79
N VAL A 66 -8.26 -6.99 -16.62
CA VAL A 66 -6.95 -6.60 -16.11
C VAL A 66 -6.20 -7.81 -15.57
N TYR A 67 -4.89 -7.87 -15.82
CA TYR A 67 -3.96 -8.80 -15.22
C TYR A 67 -3.05 -8.03 -14.26
N ILE A 68 -2.84 -8.56 -13.06
CA ILE A 68 -2.10 -7.89 -11.99
C ILE A 68 -0.98 -8.81 -11.55
N ARG A 69 0.26 -8.29 -11.55
CA ARG A 69 1.42 -9.01 -11.04
C ARG A 69 2.28 -8.12 -10.16
N PRO A 70 2.98 -8.67 -9.15
CA PRO A 70 4.03 -7.93 -8.46
C PRO A 70 5.14 -7.58 -9.46
N VAL A 71 5.66 -6.36 -9.37
CA VAL A 71 6.92 -6.02 -10.04
C VAL A 71 8.02 -6.54 -9.13
N GLU A 72 8.84 -7.46 -9.62
CA GLU A 72 9.99 -7.89 -8.84
C GLU A 72 10.85 -6.67 -8.52
N PRO A 73 11.30 -6.52 -7.26
CA PRO A 73 12.46 -5.73 -6.95
C PRO A 73 13.52 -5.98 -8.00
N THR A 74 13.90 -4.97 -8.78
CA THR A 74 15.13 -5.09 -9.54
C THR A 74 16.23 -5.19 -8.49
N ALA A 75 16.64 -6.41 -8.17
CA ALA A 75 17.86 -6.68 -7.43
C ALA A 75 19.01 -6.26 -8.35
N LEU A 76 19.36 -4.98 -8.31
CA LEU A 76 20.56 -4.42 -8.92
C LEU A 76 21.79 -4.88 -8.15
#